data_AF-A0AA35RZQ8-F1
#
_entry.id   AF-A0AA35RZQ8-F1
#
_cell.length_a   1.000
_cell.length_b   1.000
_cell.length_c   1.000
_cell.angle_alpha   90.00
_cell.angle_beta   90.00
_cell.angle_gamma   90.00
#
_symmetry.space_group_name_H-M   'P 1'
#
loop_
_entity.id
_entity.type
_entity.pdbx_description
1 polymer ?
#
loop_
_entity_poly.entity_id
_entity_poly.type
_entity_poly.pdbx_seq_one_letter_code
_entity_poly.pdbx_strand_id
1 'polypeptide(L)'
;MRLRKLGIFLHIIPCRLLFLDGNQITAISGLDSLSRLSHLSLASNRIDTISNLTSLPLKYLRLSGNNIVEIENLETLTDLMVIDLSGNQISRLGGLCGHSSLMEIYLQENVVVEREELLHLKELKNLRVLSLNQNPIDTVPEYRSYAVFHLPFLTRLDGQTVRIEEKVSAVNRFSPPLEVVAAQDHRTNTKLAVQNKPASLRFSTLTRLDEPYPMLVMCGPPGSGHEQFVRHLVDEFPSFFGLGVSHTTQPQGPRQGHGRDYYFIDEGTFNRALISGEFLETHEVGGHRYGLTMAAVEQVAHQGLACVTHMTLQGVLTMKNTHFEPRYILTIPLTPQVLTYVHIMDLTL
;
A
#
# COMPACT_ATOMS: atom_id res chain seq x y z
N MET A 1 -53.10 9.87 2.02
CA MET A 1 -52.74 10.79 0.92
C MET A 1 -51.22 10.82 0.84
N ARG A 2 -50.58 10.42 -0.27
CA ARG A 2 -49.10 10.48 -0.40
C ARG A 2 -48.68 11.83 -0.96
N LEU A 3 -47.67 12.46 -0.36
CA LEU A 3 -47.16 13.77 -0.80
C LEU A 3 -46.42 13.61 -2.14
N ARG A 4 -46.76 14.46 -3.13
CA ARG A 4 -46.08 14.51 -4.45
C ARG A 4 -45.08 15.64 -4.57
N LYS A 5 -45.22 16.69 -3.75
CA LYS A 5 -44.31 17.84 -3.68
C LYS A 5 -44.17 18.28 -2.23
N LEU A 6 -42.96 18.67 -1.84
CA LEU A 6 -42.76 19.49 -0.65
C LEU A 6 -43.33 20.89 -0.96
N GLY A 7 -44.57 21.14 -0.56
CA GLY A 7 -45.14 22.49 -0.63
C GLY A 7 -44.45 23.43 0.38
N ILE A 8 -44.63 24.74 0.19
CA ILE A 8 -44.04 25.88 0.94
C ILE A 8 -44.38 25.90 2.46
N PHE A 9 -45.03 24.86 2.99
CA PHE A 9 -45.65 24.85 4.31
C PHE A 9 -44.67 24.62 5.49
N LEU A 10 -43.37 24.55 5.26
CA LEU A 10 -42.36 24.37 6.32
C LEU A 10 -41.87 25.69 6.95
N HIS A 11 -42.47 26.82 6.58
CA HIS A 11 -42.01 28.16 6.97
C HIS A 11 -42.12 28.53 8.46
N ILE A 12 -42.69 27.68 9.32
CA ILE A 12 -43.22 28.13 10.63
C ILE A 12 -42.59 27.41 11.84
N ILE A 13 -41.77 26.36 11.69
CA ILE A 13 -41.22 25.65 12.86
C ILE A 13 -39.70 25.43 12.70
N PRO A 14 -38.87 25.79 13.70
CA PRO A 14 -37.47 25.41 13.74
C PRO A 14 -37.36 23.89 13.86
N CYS A 15 -37.36 23.22 12.70
CA CYS A 15 -37.36 21.77 12.59
C CYS A 15 -35.93 21.24 12.58
N ARG A 16 -35.59 20.36 13.52
CA ARG A 16 -34.29 19.67 13.54
C ARG A 16 -34.29 18.33 12.81
N LEU A 17 -35.46 17.69 12.75
CA LEU A 17 -35.68 16.33 12.25
C LEU A 17 -36.89 16.34 11.30
N LEU A 18 -36.70 15.97 10.05
CA LEU A 18 -37.78 15.89 9.07
C LEU A 18 -37.82 14.50 8.43
N PHE A 19 -38.93 13.78 8.63
CA PHE A 19 -39.16 12.45 8.07
C PHE A 19 -40.31 12.50 7.07
N LEU A 20 -40.02 12.19 5.81
CA LEU A 20 -40.95 12.24 4.68
C LEU A 20 -40.93 10.92 3.89
N ASP A 21 -40.62 9.83 4.59
CA ASP A 21 -40.47 8.51 3.99
C ASP A 21 -41.78 7.98 3.39
N GLY A 22 -41.69 7.14 2.36
CA GLY A 22 -42.84 6.41 1.80
C GLY A 22 -43.85 7.28 1.03
N ASN A 23 -43.42 8.42 0.49
CA ASN A 23 -44.25 9.34 -0.28
C ASN A 23 -44.07 9.13 -1.80
N GLN A 24 -44.43 10.14 -2.61
CA GLN A 24 -44.27 10.16 -4.06
C GLN A 24 -43.48 11.40 -4.48
N ILE A 25 -42.55 11.86 -3.63
CA ILE A 25 -41.75 13.06 -3.88
C ILE A 25 -40.78 12.75 -5.01
N THR A 26 -40.81 13.56 -6.06
CA THR A 26 -39.89 13.45 -7.21
C THR A 26 -38.75 14.46 -7.16
N ALA A 27 -38.91 15.55 -6.40
CA ALA A 27 -37.90 16.60 -6.30
C ALA A 27 -37.86 17.17 -4.87
N ILE A 28 -36.66 17.36 -4.36
CA ILE A 28 -36.40 18.05 -3.09
C ILE A 28 -36.59 19.55 -3.32
N SER A 29 -37.48 20.18 -2.57
CA SER A 29 -37.75 21.63 -2.70
C SER A 29 -38.37 22.17 -1.40
N GLY A 30 -38.33 23.48 -1.21
CA GLY A 30 -38.99 24.15 -0.08
C GLY A 30 -38.33 23.89 1.28
N LEU A 31 -37.06 23.48 1.30
CA LEU A 31 -36.29 23.25 2.54
C LEU A 31 -35.40 24.45 2.91
N ASP A 32 -35.23 25.44 2.04
CA ASP A 32 -34.20 26.49 2.13
C ASP A 32 -34.25 27.33 3.42
N SER A 33 -35.42 27.41 4.05
CA SER A 33 -35.63 28.17 5.30
C SER A 33 -35.30 27.38 6.57
N LEU A 34 -34.99 26.08 6.46
CA LEU A 34 -34.78 25.18 7.60
C LEU A 34 -33.33 25.17 8.09
N SER A 35 -32.84 26.33 8.51
CA SER A 35 -31.45 26.55 8.97
C SER A 35 -31.03 25.76 10.22
N ARG A 36 -31.95 24.99 10.84
CA ARG A 36 -31.66 24.12 11.99
C ARG A 36 -31.86 22.64 11.68
N LEU A 37 -32.17 22.29 10.43
CA LEU A 37 -32.42 20.91 10.03
C LEU A 37 -31.11 20.13 10.03
N SER A 38 -31.07 19.11 10.87
CA SER A 38 -29.89 18.27 11.06
C SER A 38 -30.10 16.84 10.57
N HIS A 39 -31.34 16.36 10.54
CA HIS A 39 -31.70 15.03 10.05
C HIS A 39 -32.82 15.16 9.03
N LEU A 40 -32.58 14.65 7.83
CA LEU A 40 -33.54 14.59 6.75
C LEU A 40 -33.68 13.15 6.27
N SER A 41 -34.91 12.63 6.30
CA SER A 41 -35.25 11.33 5.75
C SER A 41 -36.29 11.47 4.65
N LEU A 42 -35.93 11.02 3.46
CA LEU A 42 -36.71 11.02 2.23
C LEU A 42 -36.73 9.62 1.62
N ALA A 43 -36.65 8.58 2.45
CA ALA A 43 -36.58 7.20 2.00
C ALA A 43 -37.84 6.76 1.24
N SER A 44 -37.72 5.81 0.33
CA SER A 44 -38.85 5.23 -0.41
C SER A 44 -39.71 6.29 -1.10
N ASN A 45 -39.06 7.17 -1.86
CA ASN A 45 -39.69 8.21 -2.69
C ASN A 45 -39.38 7.93 -4.18
N ARG A 46 -39.37 8.96 -5.03
CA ARG A 46 -39.08 8.86 -6.48
C ARG A 46 -38.10 9.93 -6.93
N ILE A 47 -37.18 10.31 -6.03
CA ILE A 47 -36.17 11.35 -6.29
C ILE A 47 -35.11 10.75 -7.23
N ASP A 48 -34.78 11.44 -8.30
CA ASP A 48 -33.74 11.06 -9.27
C ASP A 48 -32.48 11.92 -9.15
N THR A 49 -32.63 13.16 -8.70
CA THR A 49 -31.53 14.12 -8.54
C THR A 49 -31.48 14.70 -7.13
N ILE A 50 -30.30 14.66 -6.52
CA ILE A 50 -30.05 15.35 -5.24
C ILE A 50 -29.89 16.83 -5.52
N SER A 51 -30.75 17.65 -4.92
CA SER A 51 -30.76 19.11 -5.15
C SER A 51 -31.39 19.84 -3.97
N ASN A 52 -31.22 21.16 -3.90
CA ASN A 52 -31.83 22.04 -2.90
C ASN A 52 -31.53 21.64 -1.44
N LEU A 53 -30.31 21.16 -1.18
CA LEU A 53 -29.79 20.86 0.16
C LEU A 53 -28.70 21.85 0.62
N THR A 54 -28.26 22.76 -0.25
CA THR A 54 -26.98 23.48 -0.09
C THR A 54 -26.88 24.41 1.12
N SER A 55 -28.03 24.87 1.64
CA SER A 55 -28.11 25.78 2.79
C SER A 55 -28.35 25.05 4.12
N LEU A 56 -28.46 23.72 4.11
CA LEU A 56 -28.89 22.94 5.26
C LEU A 56 -27.71 22.39 6.06
N PRO A 57 -27.67 22.54 7.40
CA PRO A 57 -26.61 21.99 8.24
C PRO A 57 -26.88 20.50 8.57
N LEU A 58 -27.04 19.68 7.53
CA LEU A 58 -27.39 18.26 7.68
C LEU A 58 -26.22 17.46 8.26
N LYS A 59 -26.54 16.63 9.24
CA LYS A 59 -25.66 15.61 9.82
C LYS A 59 -26.07 14.19 9.40
N TYR A 60 -27.36 13.99 9.14
CA TYR A 60 -27.93 12.70 8.75
C TYR A 60 -28.83 12.90 7.54
N LEU A 61 -28.53 12.19 6.45
CA LEU A 61 -29.30 12.24 5.22
C LEU A 61 -29.67 10.81 4.80
N ARG A 62 -30.97 10.51 4.76
CA ARG A 62 -31.48 9.23 4.24
C ARG A 62 -32.27 9.48 2.96
N LEU A 63 -31.77 8.90 1.87
CA LEU A 63 -32.31 8.93 0.52
C LEU A 63 -32.47 7.51 -0.04
N SER A 64 -32.57 6.50 0.83
CA SER A 64 -32.68 5.11 0.40
C SER A 64 -33.99 4.81 -0.32
N GLY A 65 -33.98 3.87 -1.28
CA GLY A 65 -35.16 3.51 -2.07
C GLY A 65 -35.67 4.67 -2.95
N ASN A 66 -34.77 5.28 -3.71
CA ASN A 66 -35.07 6.34 -4.68
C ASN A 66 -34.52 5.94 -6.06
N ASN A 67 -34.47 6.88 -7.02
CA ASN A 67 -34.01 6.67 -8.39
C ASN A 67 -32.70 7.42 -8.68
N ILE A 68 -31.87 7.67 -7.66
CA ILE A 68 -30.67 8.50 -7.78
C ILE A 68 -29.60 7.75 -8.58
N VAL A 69 -29.03 8.41 -9.59
CA VAL A 69 -27.97 7.82 -10.45
C VAL A 69 -26.58 8.35 -10.11
N GLU A 70 -26.49 9.60 -9.66
CA GLU A 70 -25.22 10.25 -9.36
C GLU A 70 -25.28 10.93 -7.99
N ILE A 71 -24.15 10.87 -7.27
CA ILE A 71 -23.96 11.61 -6.02
C ILE A 71 -23.42 12.98 -6.41
N GLU A 72 -24.23 14.02 -6.27
CA GLU A 72 -23.90 15.39 -6.63
C GLU A 72 -24.60 16.39 -5.70
N ASN A 73 -24.17 17.65 -5.73
CA ASN A 73 -24.79 18.75 -4.98
C ASN A 73 -24.75 18.54 -3.44
N LEU A 74 -23.74 17.81 -2.95
CA LEU A 74 -23.51 17.57 -1.52
C LEU A 74 -22.35 18.39 -0.95
N GLU A 75 -21.60 19.12 -1.77
CA GLU A 75 -20.30 19.73 -1.44
C GLU A 75 -20.36 20.69 -0.24
N THR A 76 -21.52 21.26 0.01
CA THR A 76 -21.79 22.21 1.10
C THR A 76 -22.15 21.52 2.42
N LEU A 77 -22.53 20.24 2.40
CA LEU A 77 -22.91 19.43 3.57
C LEU A 77 -21.67 18.92 4.33
N THR A 78 -20.79 19.83 4.72
CA THR A 78 -19.49 19.53 5.34
C THR A 78 -19.60 18.87 6.72
N ASP A 79 -20.73 19.04 7.40
CA ASP A 79 -21.05 18.44 8.70
C ASP A 79 -21.73 17.05 8.58
N LEU A 80 -21.92 16.53 7.37
CA LEU A 80 -22.62 15.26 7.14
C LEU A 80 -21.83 14.10 7.75
N MET A 81 -22.46 13.35 8.65
CA MET A 81 -21.87 12.23 9.38
C MET A 81 -22.39 10.88 8.88
N VAL A 82 -23.67 10.83 8.49
CA VAL A 82 -24.32 9.60 8.04
C VAL A 82 -25.08 9.88 6.76
N ILE A 83 -24.82 9.07 5.73
CA ILE A 83 -25.58 9.07 4.50
C ILE A 83 -26.06 7.67 4.15
N ASP A 84 -27.35 7.56 3.88
CA ASP A 84 -27.99 6.32 3.43
C ASP A 84 -28.57 6.51 2.04
N LEU A 85 -27.90 5.92 1.05
CA LEU A 85 -28.21 5.94 -0.38
C LEU A 85 -28.55 4.53 -0.88
N SER A 86 -28.89 3.60 0.01
CA SER A 86 -29.22 2.23 -0.37
C SER A 86 -30.44 2.14 -1.31
N GLY A 87 -30.49 1.17 -2.21
CA GLY A 87 -31.63 1.01 -3.14
C GLY A 87 -31.78 2.17 -4.12
N ASN A 88 -30.67 2.54 -4.79
CA ASN A 88 -30.61 3.56 -5.84
C ASN A 88 -29.89 2.98 -7.08
N GLN A 89 -29.45 3.82 -8.00
CA GLN A 89 -28.77 3.44 -9.25
C GLN A 89 -27.37 4.07 -9.35
N ILE A 90 -26.70 4.22 -8.21
CA ILE A 90 -25.40 4.88 -8.12
C ILE A 90 -24.31 3.94 -8.61
N SER A 91 -23.47 4.45 -9.51
CA SER A 91 -22.28 3.75 -10.02
C SER A 91 -20.95 4.39 -9.58
N ARG A 92 -20.96 5.70 -9.27
CA ARG A 92 -19.76 6.49 -8.95
C ARG A 92 -19.82 7.09 -7.55
N LEU A 93 -18.70 7.05 -6.84
CA LEU A 93 -18.57 7.50 -5.46
C LEU A 93 -17.85 8.85 -5.34
N GLY A 94 -17.41 9.43 -6.47
CA GLY A 94 -16.69 10.72 -6.51
C GLY A 94 -17.39 11.87 -5.80
N GLY A 95 -18.74 11.90 -5.82
CA GLY A 95 -19.53 12.93 -5.12
C GLY A 95 -19.42 12.92 -3.60
N LEU A 96 -18.83 11.88 -3.00
CA LEU A 96 -18.56 11.81 -1.56
C LEU A 96 -17.15 12.30 -1.19
N CYS A 97 -16.31 12.64 -2.18
CA CYS A 97 -14.99 13.21 -1.95
C CYS A 97 -15.09 14.49 -1.09
N GLY A 98 -14.12 14.71 -0.19
CA GLY A 98 -14.03 15.92 0.64
C GLY A 98 -14.93 15.96 1.88
N HIS A 99 -15.87 15.01 2.06
CA HIS A 99 -16.78 14.97 3.20
C HIS A 99 -16.12 14.40 4.47
N SER A 100 -15.11 15.09 4.99
CA SER A 100 -14.26 14.62 6.09
C SER A 100 -14.99 14.23 7.39
N SER A 101 -16.23 14.69 7.59
CA SER A 101 -17.08 14.36 8.74
C SER A 101 -17.82 13.02 8.61
N LEU A 102 -17.88 12.42 7.41
CA LEU A 102 -18.62 11.18 7.17
C LEU A 102 -18.04 10.02 8.01
N MET A 103 -18.93 9.34 8.72
CA MET A 103 -18.66 8.19 9.57
C MET A 103 -19.31 6.92 9.02
N GLU A 104 -20.49 7.05 8.41
CA GLU A 104 -21.26 5.92 7.91
C GLU A 104 -21.83 6.20 6.52
N ILE A 105 -21.55 5.29 5.59
CA ILE A 105 -22.04 5.34 4.21
C ILE A 105 -22.74 4.01 3.90
N TYR A 106 -24.02 4.09 3.58
CA TYR A 106 -24.82 2.94 3.15
C TYR A 106 -25.17 3.08 1.67
N LEU A 107 -24.69 2.13 0.88
CA LEU A 107 -24.81 2.07 -0.58
C LEU A 107 -25.27 0.70 -1.05
N GLN A 108 -25.93 -0.09 -0.18
CA GLN A 108 -26.45 -1.40 -0.60
C GLN A 108 -27.41 -1.25 -1.78
N GLU A 109 -27.56 -2.30 -2.60
CA GLU A 109 -28.54 -2.30 -3.70
C GLU A 109 -28.35 -1.10 -4.65
N ASN A 110 -27.12 -0.95 -5.16
CA ASN A 110 -26.74 0.03 -6.17
C ASN A 110 -25.99 -0.67 -7.33
N VAL A 111 -25.32 0.09 -8.20
CA VAL A 111 -24.65 -0.42 -9.41
C VAL A 111 -23.17 -0.05 -9.46
N VAL A 112 -22.49 -0.01 -8.31
CA VAL A 112 -21.03 0.18 -8.22
C VAL A 112 -20.33 -1.09 -8.72
N VAL A 113 -19.47 -0.95 -9.74
CA VAL A 113 -18.77 -2.08 -10.38
C VAL A 113 -17.28 -2.07 -10.08
N GLU A 114 -16.64 -0.92 -10.25
CA GLU A 114 -15.18 -0.78 -10.21
C GLU A 114 -14.70 -0.56 -8.77
N ARG A 115 -13.66 -1.30 -8.37
CA ARG A 115 -13.08 -1.15 -7.03
C ARG A 115 -12.32 0.17 -6.85
N GLU A 116 -11.85 0.75 -7.95
CA GLU A 116 -11.14 2.02 -8.01
C GLU A 116 -12.02 3.18 -7.52
N GLU A 117 -13.35 3.04 -7.55
CA GLU A 117 -14.29 3.99 -6.95
C GLU A 117 -14.06 4.21 -5.45
N LEU A 118 -13.51 3.21 -4.75
CA LEU A 118 -13.16 3.30 -3.33
C LEU A 118 -12.04 4.30 -3.06
N LEU A 119 -11.22 4.64 -4.05
CA LEU A 119 -10.14 5.62 -3.91
C LEU A 119 -10.69 7.03 -3.64
N HIS A 120 -11.90 7.35 -4.12
CA HIS A 120 -12.58 8.60 -3.79
C HIS A 120 -12.89 8.75 -2.30
N LEU A 121 -12.98 7.62 -1.58
CA LEU A 121 -13.29 7.59 -0.14
C LEU A 121 -12.03 7.55 0.74
N LYS A 122 -10.83 7.47 0.15
CA LYS A 122 -9.55 7.30 0.88
C LYS A 122 -9.29 8.38 1.91
N GLU A 123 -9.65 9.62 1.60
CA GLU A 123 -9.42 10.79 2.47
C GLU A 123 -10.48 10.93 3.58
N LEU A 124 -11.51 10.08 3.60
CA LEU A 124 -12.55 10.08 4.64
C LEU A 124 -12.04 9.40 5.92
N LYS A 125 -11.13 10.08 6.63
CA LYS A 125 -10.44 9.55 7.83
C LYS A 125 -11.39 9.19 8.99
N ASN A 126 -12.59 9.75 9.00
CA ASN A 126 -13.64 9.46 9.99
C ASN A 126 -14.57 8.32 9.59
N LEU A 127 -14.46 7.78 8.36
CA LEU A 127 -15.30 6.69 7.90
C LEU A 127 -15.03 5.43 8.74
N ARG A 128 -16.11 4.86 9.31
CA ARG A 128 -16.07 3.66 10.16
C ARG A 128 -16.92 2.54 9.60
N VAL A 129 -18.01 2.87 8.91
CA VAL A 129 -18.96 1.91 8.36
C VAL A 129 -19.17 2.20 6.88
N LEU A 130 -18.91 1.20 6.04
CA LEU A 130 -19.24 1.21 4.62
C LEU A 130 -20.04 -0.04 4.29
N SER A 131 -21.14 0.12 3.56
CA SER A 131 -21.90 -1.02 3.03
C SER A 131 -22.11 -0.85 1.54
N LEU A 132 -21.54 -1.76 0.77
CA LEU A 132 -21.66 -1.87 -0.68
C LEU A 132 -22.27 -3.22 -1.10
N ASN A 133 -22.63 -4.08 -0.15
CA ASN A 133 -23.26 -5.36 -0.44
C ASN A 133 -24.49 -5.20 -1.36
N GLN A 134 -24.73 -6.19 -2.21
CA GLN A 134 -25.72 -6.14 -3.30
C GLN A 134 -25.40 -5.08 -4.35
N ASN A 135 -24.10 -4.86 -4.62
CA ASN A 135 -23.60 -4.18 -5.82
C ASN A 135 -22.77 -5.15 -6.67
N PRO A 136 -22.60 -4.92 -7.98
CA PRO A 136 -21.71 -5.75 -8.82
C PRO A 136 -20.27 -5.88 -8.28
N ILE A 137 -19.75 -4.88 -7.56
CA ILE A 137 -18.44 -4.90 -6.89
C ILE A 137 -18.28 -6.09 -5.92
N ASP A 138 -19.37 -6.64 -5.36
CA ASP A 138 -19.33 -7.83 -4.50
C ASP A 138 -18.72 -9.05 -5.20
N THR A 139 -18.86 -9.11 -6.54
CA THR A 139 -18.35 -10.20 -7.36
C THR A 139 -16.89 -10.01 -7.77
N VAL A 140 -16.32 -8.82 -7.51
CA VAL A 140 -14.94 -8.50 -7.89
C VAL A 140 -13.96 -9.24 -6.95
N PRO A 141 -13.01 -10.02 -7.50
CA PRO A 141 -12.01 -10.71 -6.69
C PRO A 141 -11.26 -9.75 -5.77
N GLU A 142 -11.07 -10.18 -4.52
CA GLU A 142 -10.33 -9.43 -3.50
C GLU A 142 -10.92 -8.05 -3.13
N TYR A 143 -12.14 -7.72 -3.56
CA TYR A 143 -12.81 -6.46 -3.23
C TYR A 143 -12.68 -6.11 -1.74
N ARG A 144 -13.01 -7.04 -0.86
CA ARG A 144 -12.94 -6.83 0.60
C ARG A 144 -11.52 -6.46 1.06
N SER A 145 -10.50 -7.17 0.57
CA SER A 145 -9.10 -6.87 0.94
C SER A 145 -8.68 -5.51 0.39
N TYR A 146 -9.08 -5.17 -0.84
CA TYR A 146 -8.78 -3.90 -1.48
C TYR A 146 -9.43 -2.73 -0.74
N ALA A 147 -10.70 -2.86 -0.36
CA ALA A 147 -11.43 -1.88 0.46
C ALA A 147 -10.74 -1.67 1.81
N VAL A 148 -10.38 -2.75 2.51
CA VAL A 148 -9.69 -2.68 3.81
C VAL A 148 -8.30 -2.04 3.69
N PHE A 149 -7.58 -2.27 2.58
CA PHE A 149 -6.28 -1.66 2.33
C PHE A 149 -6.37 -0.15 2.11
N HIS A 150 -7.30 0.29 1.24
CA HIS A 150 -7.43 1.71 0.90
C HIS A 150 -8.22 2.52 1.92
N LEU A 151 -9.05 1.87 2.74
CA LEU A 151 -9.88 2.48 3.79
C LEU A 151 -9.52 1.91 5.18
N PRO A 152 -8.29 2.17 5.68
CA PRO A 152 -7.76 1.50 6.86
C PRO A 152 -8.52 1.81 8.16
N PHE A 153 -9.30 2.90 8.18
CA PHE A 153 -10.09 3.32 9.33
C PHE A 153 -11.43 2.59 9.47
N LEU A 154 -11.82 1.77 8.48
CA LEU A 154 -13.06 0.99 8.57
C LEU A 154 -13.03 0.04 9.76
N THR A 155 -14.19 -0.03 10.43
CA THR A 155 -14.50 -0.97 11.51
C THR A 155 -15.52 -2.00 11.06
N ARG A 156 -16.40 -1.62 10.12
CA ARG A 156 -17.40 -2.50 9.51
C ARG A 156 -17.44 -2.28 8.00
N LEU A 157 -17.47 -3.39 7.27
CA LEU A 157 -17.62 -3.44 5.84
C LEU A 157 -18.67 -4.51 5.50
N ASP A 158 -19.73 -4.12 4.80
CA ASP A 158 -20.83 -5.00 4.36
C ASP A 158 -21.50 -5.71 5.53
N GLY A 159 -21.75 -4.96 6.60
CA GLY A 159 -22.31 -5.45 7.86
C GLY A 159 -21.35 -6.26 8.72
N GLN A 160 -20.22 -6.73 8.18
CA GLN A 160 -19.23 -7.54 8.88
C GLN A 160 -18.15 -6.68 9.55
N THR A 161 -17.67 -7.10 10.71
CA THR A 161 -16.54 -6.44 11.40
C THR A 161 -15.26 -6.65 10.60
N VAL A 162 -14.46 -5.59 10.42
CA VAL A 162 -13.12 -5.67 9.81
C VAL A 162 -12.13 -6.00 10.91
N ARG A 163 -11.57 -7.21 10.89
CA ARG A 163 -10.62 -7.68 11.90
C ARG A 163 -9.21 -7.14 11.64
N ILE A 164 -8.38 -7.15 12.68
CA ILE A 164 -6.99 -6.66 12.60
C ILE A 164 -6.18 -7.56 11.65
N GLU A 165 -6.41 -8.88 11.69
CA GLU A 165 -5.72 -9.83 10.82
C GLU A 165 -6.02 -9.57 9.34
N GLU A 166 -7.24 -9.14 9.01
CA GLU A 166 -7.62 -8.74 7.65
C GLU A 166 -6.86 -7.48 7.22
N LYS A 167 -6.72 -6.48 8.11
CA LYS A 167 -5.95 -5.27 7.83
C LYS A 167 -4.49 -5.58 7.56
N VAL A 168 -3.87 -6.39 8.42
CA VAL A 168 -2.47 -6.83 8.23
C VAL A 168 -2.31 -7.63 6.94
N SER A 169 -3.25 -8.53 6.64
CA SER A 169 -3.21 -9.33 5.40
C SER A 169 -3.37 -8.46 4.16
N ALA A 170 -4.21 -7.42 4.21
CA ALA A 170 -4.40 -6.48 3.13
C ALA A 170 -3.13 -5.65 2.88
N VAL A 171 -2.49 -5.14 3.94
CA VAL A 171 -1.18 -4.45 3.84
C VAL A 171 -0.13 -5.39 3.25
N ASN A 172 0.03 -6.61 3.79
CA ASN A 172 0.98 -7.59 3.27
C ASN A 172 0.75 -7.97 1.81
N ARG A 173 -0.50 -7.87 1.31
CA ARG A 173 -0.85 -8.18 -0.08
C ARG A 173 -0.53 -7.02 -1.02
N PHE A 174 -0.89 -5.79 -0.67
CA PHE A 174 -0.82 -4.65 -1.59
C PHE A 174 0.39 -3.73 -1.37
N SER A 175 0.98 -3.74 -0.17
CA SER A 175 2.18 -2.97 0.18
C SER A 175 2.90 -3.63 1.36
N PRO A 176 3.52 -4.80 1.15
CA PRO A 176 4.19 -5.52 2.23
C PRO A 176 5.35 -4.69 2.81
N PRO A 177 5.49 -4.62 4.14
CA PRO A 177 6.68 -4.05 4.78
C PRO A 177 7.96 -4.75 4.32
N LEU A 178 9.07 -4.01 4.26
CA LEU A 178 10.35 -4.55 3.78
C LEU A 178 10.81 -5.77 4.58
N GLU A 179 10.53 -5.82 5.88
CA GLU A 179 10.85 -6.97 6.74
C GLU A 179 10.07 -8.22 6.33
N VAL A 180 8.81 -8.06 5.91
CA VAL A 180 7.98 -9.17 5.43
C VAL A 180 8.51 -9.67 4.10
N VAL A 181 8.87 -8.75 3.18
CA VAL A 181 9.49 -9.11 1.89
C VAL A 181 10.82 -9.84 2.11
N ALA A 182 11.68 -9.31 2.98
CA ALA A 182 12.97 -9.90 3.32
C ALA A 182 12.85 -11.29 3.97
N ALA A 183 11.89 -11.47 4.89
CA ALA A 183 11.64 -12.77 5.52
C ALA A 183 11.14 -13.81 4.50
N GLN A 184 10.28 -13.39 3.56
CA GLN A 184 9.79 -14.27 2.48
C GLN A 184 10.90 -14.65 1.51
N ASP A 185 11.75 -13.70 1.13
CA ASP A 185 12.92 -13.93 0.29
C ASP A 185 13.89 -14.91 0.97
N HIS A 186 14.31 -14.62 2.20
CA HIS A 186 15.19 -15.49 2.98
C HIS A 186 14.64 -16.92 3.10
N ARG A 187 13.34 -17.07 3.41
CA ARG A 187 12.67 -18.37 3.48
C ARG A 187 12.73 -19.12 2.15
N THR A 188 12.54 -18.40 1.04
CA THR A 188 12.57 -18.96 -0.31
C THR A 188 13.98 -19.43 -0.67
N ASN A 189 14.98 -18.56 -0.49
CA ASN A 189 16.39 -18.87 -0.77
C ASN A 189 16.89 -20.03 0.10
N THR A 190 16.55 -20.04 1.40
CA THR A 190 16.91 -21.13 2.31
C THR A 190 16.26 -22.46 1.89
N LYS A 191 14.97 -22.44 1.54
CA LYS A 191 14.27 -23.65 1.08
C LYS A 191 14.89 -24.22 -0.19
N LEU A 192 15.26 -23.37 -1.15
CA LEU A 192 15.87 -23.79 -2.41
C LEU A 192 17.33 -24.23 -2.23
N ALA A 193 18.07 -23.58 -1.34
CA ALA A 193 19.47 -23.93 -1.03
C ALA A 193 19.58 -25.28 -0.31
N VAL A 194 18.71 -25.58 0.67
CA VAL A 194 18.71 -26.87 1.40
C VAL A 194 18.49 -28.05 0.46
N GLN A 195 17.77 -27.86 -0.65
CA GLN A 195 17.57 -28.91 -1.64
C GLN A 195 18.82 -29.23 -2.46
N ASN A 196 19.79 -28.30 -2.55
CA ASN A 196 20.84 -28.36 -3.57
C ASN A 196 22.30 -28.13 -3.07
N LYS A 197 22.57 -27.62 -1.84
CA LYS A 197 23.94 -27.26 -1.40
C LYS A 197 24.21 -27.41 0.11
N PRO A 198 25.50 -27.56 0.53
CA PRO A 198 25.88 -27.60 1.94
C PRO A 198 25.68 -26.25 2.65
N ALA A 199 25.40 -26.30 3.95
CA ALA A 199 24.99 -25.16 4.77
C ALA A 199 26.12 -24.17 5.16
N SER A 200 27.38 -24.44 4.80
CA SER A 200 28.55 -23.67 5.26
C SER A 200 29.52 -23.35 4.12
N LEU A 201 30.17 -22.18 4.21
CA LEU A 201 31.29 -21.77 3.35
C LEU A 201 32.41 -22.82 3.35
N ARG A 202 32.84 -23.29 2.17
CA ARG A 202 33.88 -24.32 2.05
C ARG A 202 35.31 -23.83 2.32
N PHE A 203 35.57 -22.55 2.07
CA PHE A 203 36.92 -21.96 2.06
C PHE A 203 37.05 -20.79 3.04
N SER A 204 36.38 -20.89 4.20
CA SER A 204 36.48 -19.84 5.23
C SER A 204 37.95 -19.59 5.62
N THR A 205 38.30 -18.32 5.77
CA THR A 205 39.65 -17.86 6.13
C THR A 205 39.96 -17.99 7.62
N LEU A 206 38.97 -18.41 8.41
CA LEU A 206 39.06 -18.51 9.86
C LEU A 206 39.47 -19.92 10.32
N THR A 207 40.32 -19.96 11.34
CA THR A 207 40.82 -21.18 11.98
C THR A 207 39.80 -21.87 12.89
N ARG A 208 38.69 -21.21 13.23
CA ARG A 208 37.62 -21.75 14.10
C ARG A 208 36.35 -21.92 13.28
N LEU A 209 35.77 -23.12 13.34
CA LEU A 209 34.56 -23.49 12.58
C LEU A 209 33.30 -22.72 13.04
N ASP A 210 33.34 -22.13 14.24
CA ASP A 210 32.19 -21.49 14.88
C ASP A 210 32.12 -19.95 14.68
N GLU A 211 33.12 -19.34 14.03
CA GLU A 211 33.13 -17.88 13.80
C GLU A 211 32.54 -17.53 12.42
N PRO A 212 31.64 -16.54 12.33
CA PRO A 212 31.05 -16.13 11.06
C PRO A 212 32.14 -15.55 10.15
N TYR A 213 32.06 -15.90 8.87
CA TYR A 213 33.00 -15.42 7.86
C TYR A 213 33.02 -13.89 7.80
N PRO A 214 34.20 -13.24 7.78
CA PRO A 214 34.29 -11.78 7.82
C PRO A 214 33.64 -11.16 6.58
N MET A 215 32.48 -10.54 6.81
CA MET A 215 31.72 -9.85 5.79
C MET A 215 31.36 -8.42 6.22
N LEU A 216 31.51 -7.49 5.28
CA LEU A 216 31.10 -6.09 5.41
C LEU A 216 30.05 -5.77 4.35
N VAL A 217 28.90 -5.28 4.79
CA VAL A 217 27.79 -4.90 3.90
C VAL A 217 27.53 -3.41 4.03
N MET A 218 27.64 -2.69 2.93
CA MET A 218 27.27 -1.28 2.85
C MET A 218 25.85 -1.11 2.35
N CYS A 219 25.11 -0.23 2.99
CA CYS A 219 23.77 0.13 2.56
C CYS A 219 23.54 1.63 2.72
N GLY A 220 22.60 2.16 1.95
CA GLY A 220 22.22 3.56 2.03
C GLY A 220 21.24 3.91 0.93
N PRO A 221 20.58 5.08 1.02
CA PRO A 221 19.70 5.54 -0.04
C PRO A 221 20.48 5.70 -1.37
N PRO A 222 19.80 5.61 -2.52
CA PRO A 222 20.42 5.90 -3.81
C PRO A 222 21.16 7.25 -3.77
N GLY A 223 22.38 7.29 -4.34
CA GLY A 223 23.21 8.50 -4.33
C GLY A 223 24.00 8.77 -3.04
N SER A 224 23.90 7.92 -2.01
CA SER A 224 24.73 8.02 -0.79
C SER A 224 26.19 7.60 -0.98
N GLY A 225 26.57 7.10 -2.16
CA GLY A 225 27.95 6.75 -2.48
C GLY A 225 28.43 5.41 -1.92
N HIS A 226 27.57 4.59 -1.31
CA HIS A 226 27.95 3.27 -0.78
C HIS A 226 28.67 2.38 -1.81
N GLU A 227 28.20 2.37 -3.07
CA GLU A 227 28.82 1.61 -4.14
C GLU A 227 30.28 2.07 -4.41
N GLN A 228 30.52 3.37 -4.42
CA GLN A 228 31.84 3.95 -4.64
C GLN A 228 32.76 3.71 -3.44
N PHE A 229 32.20 3.76 -2.23
CA PHE A 229 32.93 3.48 -1.00
C PHE A 229 33.44 2.04 -0.99
N VAL A 230 32.60 1.06 -1.33
CA VAL A 230 33.01 -0.36 -1.39
C VAL A 230 34.17 -0.55 -2.37
N ARG A 231 34.12 0.09 -3.55
CA ARG A 231 35.24 0.04 -4.52
C ARG A 231 36.51 0.65 -3.94
N HIS A 232 36.40 1.85 -3.36
CA HIS A 232 37.54 2.53 -2.77
C HIS A 232 38.21 1.69 -1.67
N LEU A 233 37.41 1.01 -0.85
CA LEU A 233 37.91 0.15 0.22
C LEU A 233 38.66 -1.08 -0.29
N VAL A 234 38.22 -1.67 -1.42
CA VAL A 234 38.95 -2.76 -2.08
C VAL A 234 40.24 -2.25 -2.75
N ASP A 235 40.20 -1.07 -3.37
CA ASP A 235 41.37 -0.47 -4.03
C ASP A 235 42.46 -0.04 -3.03
N GLU A 236 42.06 0.51 -1.88
CA GLU A 236 42.97 0.99 -0.83
C GLU A 236 43.53 -0.15 0.03
N PHE A 237 42.73 -1.20 0.28
CA PHE A 237 43.09 -2.32 1.15
C PHE A 237 42.93 -3.70 0.46
N PRO A 238 43.61 -3.94 -0.68
CA PRO A 238 43.40 -5.13 -1.51
C PRO A 238 43.87 -6.43 -0.86
N SER A 239 44.74 -6.35 0.15
CA SER A 239 45.20 -7.52 0.92
C SER A 239 44.21 -7.97 2.00
N PHE A 240 43.16 -7.17 2.26
CA PHE A 240 42.18 -7.45 3.32
C PHE A 240 40.79 -7.70 2.77
N PHE A 241 40.41 -7.04 1.66
CA PHE A 241 39.04 -7.05 1.18
C PHE A 241 38.94 -7.47 -0.28
N GLY A 242 37.92 -8.28 -0.59
CA GLY A 242 37.50 -8.58 -1.95
C GLY A 242 36.03 -8.27 -2.15
N LEU A 243 35.67 -7.86 -3.37
CA LEU A 243 34.31 -7.47 -3.72
C LEU A 243 33.44 -8.70 -3.99
N GLY A 244 32.40 -8.89 -3.18
CA GLY A 244 31.31 -9.81 -3.48
C GLY A 244 30.36 -9.17 -4.50
N VAL A 245 30.60 -9.44 -5.78
CA VAL A 245 29.84 -8.84 -6.90
C VAL A 245 28.47 -9.50 -7.02
N SER A 246 27.40 -8.72 -6.87
CA SER A 246 26.02 -9.17 -7.03
C SER A 246 25.64 -9.33 -8.50
N HIS A 247 24.60 -10.12 -8.76
CA HIS A 247 23.98 -10.27 -10.08
C HIS A 247 22.83 -9.28 -10.23
N THR A 248 22.54 -8.84 -11.45
CA THR A 248 21.39 -7.99 -11.73
C THR A 248 20.75 -8.29 -13.10
N THR A 249 19.44 -8.08 -13.20
CA THR A 249 18.70 -8.07 -14.47
C THR A 249 18.62 -6.69 -15.12
N GLN A 250 19.19 -5.67 -14.47
CA GLN A 250 19.33 -4.35 -15.06
C GLN A 250 20.20 -4.42 -16.32
N PRO A 251 19.85 -3.71 -17.42
CA PRO A 251 20.73 -3.57 -18.56
C PRO A 251 22.04 -2.88 -18.17
N GLN A 252 23.17 -3.37 -18.68
CA GLN A 252 24.48 -2.78 -18.42
C GLN A 252 24.55 -1.34 -18.95
N GLY A 253 24.85 -0.39 -18.06
CA GLY A 253 25.07 1.00 -18.43
C GLY A 253 26.40 1.24 -19.15
N PRO A 254 26.57 2.38 -19.85
CA PRO A 254 27.75 2.66 -20.68
C PRO A 254 29.06 2.79 -19.90
N ARG A 255 29.01 3.06 -18.59
CA ARG A 255 30.18 3.17 -17.70
C ARG A 255 30.32 1.97 -16.75
N GLN A 256 29.40 1.01 -16.83
CA GLN A 256 29.39 -0.16 -15.96
C GLN A 256 30.17 -1.31 -16.61
N GLY A 257 30.89 -2.08 -15.80
CA GLY A 257 31.64 -3.27 -16.19
C GLY A 257 31.03 -4.54 -15.64
N HIS A 258 30.80 -5.53 -16.51
CA HIS A 258 30.36 -6.87 -16.10
C HIS A 258 31.41 -7.54 -15.22
N GLY A 259 30.99 -8.07 -14.07
CA GLY A 259 31.88 -8.67 -13.07
C GLY A 259 32.75 -7.68 -12.28
N ARG A 260 32.62 -6.38 -12.56
CA ARG A 260 33.19 -5.30 -11.74
C ARG A 260 32.13 -4.62 -10.89
N ASP A 261 31.01 -4.28 -11.53
CA ASP A 261 29.94 -3.52 -10.91
C ASP A 261 28.79 -4.45 -10.53
N TYR A 262 28.32 -5.22 -11.51
CA TYR A 262 27.43 -6.36 -11.31
C TYR A 262 27.73 -7.45 -12.33
N TYR A 263 27.30 -8.68 -12.06
CA TYR A 263 27.07 -9.67 -13.10
C TYR A 263 25.71 -9.40 -13.76
N PHE A 264 25.74 -8.69 -14.89
CA PHE A 264 24.55 -8.40 -15.69
C PHE A 264 24.09 -9.68 -16.41
N ILE A 265 22.90 -10.18 -16.05
CA ILE A 265 22.32 -11.42 -16.56
C ILE A 265 20.87 -11.20 -16.98
N ASP A 266 20.36 -12.02 -17.90
CA ASP A 266 18.95 -11.95 -18.29
C ASP A 266 18.01 -12.55 -17.21
N GLU A 267 16.72 -12.20 -17.29
CA GLU A 267 15.66 -12.70 -16.39
C GLU A 267 15.58 -14.24 -16.32
N GLY A 268 15.81 -14.93 -17.44
CA GLY A 268 15.78 -16.39 -17.49
C GLY A 268 16.96 -17.01 -16.74
N THR A 269 18.15 -16.42 -16.90
CA THR A 269 19.37 -16.82 -16.17
C THR A 269 19.23 -16.56 -14.67
N PHE A 270 18.70 -15.40 -14.28
CA PHE A 270 18.43 -15.09 -12.87
C PHE A 270 17.43 -16.10 -12.26
N ASN A 271 16.34 -16.41 -12.97
CA ASN A 271 15.36 -17.40 -12.50
C ASN A 271 15.96 -18.81 -12.34
N ARG A 272 16.85 -19.23 -13.24
CA ARG A 272 17.55 -20.52 -13.09
C ARG A 272 18.43 -20.54 -11.84
N ALA A 273 19.22 -19.49 -11.61
CA ALA A 273 20.06 -19.34 -10.41
C ALA A 273 19.23 -19.29 -9.11
N LEU A 274 18.05 -18.68 -9.16
CA LEU A 274 17.12 -18.66 -8.03
C LEU A 274 16.59 -20.06 -7.72
N ILE A 275 16.06 -20.76 -8.71
CA ILE A 275 15.49 -22.11 -8.54
C ILE A 275 16.57 -23.13 -8.14
N SER A 276 17.81 -22.97 -8.61
CA SER A 276 18.94 -23.80 -8.20
C SER A 276 19.45 -23.49 -6.78
N GLY A 277 18.91 -22.46 -6.11
CA GLY A 277 19.30 -22.09 -4.75
C GLY A 277 20.70 -21.47 -4.66
N GLU A 278 21.10 -20.69 -5.66
CA GLU A 278 22.43 -20.05 -5.70
C GLU A 278 22.51 -18.74 -4.91
N PHE A 279 21.39 -18.04 -4.72
CA PHE A 279 21.33 -16.76 -4.04
C PHE A 279 21.28 -16.88 -2.52
N LEU A 280 22.02 -16.01 -1.83
CA LEU A 280 21.93 -15.77 -0.39
C LEU A 280 20.80 -14.78 -0.08
N GLU A 281 20.68 -13.76 -0.93
CA GLU A 281 19.64 -12.75 -0.87
C GLU A 281 19.22 -12.35 -2.28
N THR A 282 17.95 -12.01 -2.45
CA THR A 282 17.47 -11.31 -3.64
C THR A 282 16.57 -10.15 -3.27
N HIS A 283 16.58 -9.12 -4.12
CA HIS A 283 15.71 -7.96 -3.95
C HIS A 283 15.41 -7.29 -5.29
N GLU A 284 14.41 -6.43 -5.31
CA GLU A 284 13.96 -5.71 -6.51
C GLU A 284 14.07 -4.20 -6.31
N VAL A 285 14.59 -3.50 -7.31
CA VAL A 285 14.70 -2.05 -7.33
C VAL A 285 14.37 -1.55 -8.73
N GLY A 286 13.36 -0.68 -8.85
CA GLY A 286 13.00 -0.07 -10.12
C GLY A 286 12.61 -1.09 -11.20
N GLY A 287 11.98 -2.20 -10.82
CA GLY A 287 11.59 -3.28 -11.73
C GLY A 287 12.72 -4.20 -12.17
N HIS A 288 13.93 -4.05 -11.61
CA HIS A 288 15.07 -4.92 -11.86
C HIS A 288 15.41 -5.72 -10.61
N ARG A 289 15.85 -6.97 -10.82
CA ARG A 289 16.21 -7.89 -9.73
C ARG A 289 17.70 -7.86 -9.49
N TYR A 290 18.08 -8.01 -8.24
CA TYR A 290 19.45 -8.05 -7.76
C TYR A 290 19.61 -9.24 -6.81
N GLY A 291 20.81 -9.81 -6.73
CA GLY A 291 21.08 -10.83 -5.73
C GLY A 291 22.56 -11.19 -5.59
N LEU A 292 22.98 -11.42 -4.35
CA LEU A 292 24.30 -11.94 -4.01
C LEU A 292 24.26 -13.47 -3.97
N THR A 293 25.17 -14.14 -4.69
CA THR A 293 25.25 -15.61 -4.67
C THR A 293 26.28 -16.10 -3.65
N MET A 294 26.08 -17.34 -3.18
CA MET A 294 27.08 -18.02 -2.35
C MET A 294 28.44 -18.10 -3.06
N ALA A 295 28.43 -18.37 -4.37
CA ALA A 295 29.64 -18.47 -5.18
C ALA A 295 30.44 -17.16 -5.24
N ALA A 296 29.76 -16.00 -5.30
CA ALA A 296 30.43 -14.71 -5.28
C ALA A 296 31.17 -14.48 -3.95
N VAL A 297 30.59 -14.91 -2.83
CA VAL A 297 31.24 -14.83 -1.51
C VAL A 297 32.38 -15.85 -1.40
N GLU A 298 32.18 -17.08 -1.89
CA GLU A 298 33.19 -18.14 -1.92
C GLU A 298 34.43 -17.76 -2.73
N GLN A 299 34.26 -17.05 -3.85
CA GLN A 299 35.38 -16.56 -4.66
C GLN A 299 36.29 -15.61 -3.88
N VAL A 300 35.73 -14.74 -3.04
CA VAL A 300 36.50 -13.85 -2.16
C VAL A 300 37.17 -14.65 -1.04
N ALA A 301 36.42 -15.56 -0.42
CA ALA A 301 36.93 -16.41 0.67
C ALA A 301 38.12 -17.26 0.22
N HIS A 302 38.06 -17.82 -1.00
CA HIS A 302 39.13 -18.62 -1.60
C HIS A 302 40.44 -17.84 -1.77
N GLN A 303 40.37 -16.50 -1.86
CA GLN A 303 41.54 -15.62 -1.96
C GLN A 303 42.14 -15.26 -0.59
N GLY A 304 41.54 -15.70 0.52
CA GLY A 304 42.02 -15.33 1.85
C GLY A 304 41.51 -13.97 2.34
N LEU A 305 40.54 -13.37 1.66
CA LEU A 305 40.07 -12.00 1.91
C LEU A 305 38.75 -11.96 2.67
N ALA A 306 38.42 -10.82 3.28
CA ALA A 306 37.08 -10.53 3.79
C ALA A 306 36.17 -10.06 2.65
N CYS A 307 34.92 -10.53 2.62
CA CYS A 307 33.96 -10.11 1.59
C CYS A 307 33.37 -8.74 1.92
N VAL A 308 33.44 -7.81 0.97
CA VAL A 308 32.75 -6.53 1.04
C VAL A 308 31.76 -6.46 -0.10
N THR A 309 30.55 -5.99 0.18
CA THR A 309 29.51 -5.81 -0.84
C THR A 309 28.61 -4.64 -0.46
N HIS A 310 27.75 -4.23 -1.39
CA HIS A 310 26.72 -3.24 -1.13
C HIS A 310 25.36 -3.74 -1.61
N MET A 311 24.29 -3.32 -0.92
CA MET A 311 22.92 -3.69 -1.26
C MET A 311 21.93 -2.66 -0.71
N THR A 312 20.68 -2.77 -1.15
CA THR A 312 19.58 -1.96 -0.59
C THR A 312 19.21 -2.38 0.83
N LEU A 313 18.37 -1.58 1.50
CA LEU A 313 17.84 -1.93 2.80
C LEU A 313 17.08 -3.27 2.80
N GLN A 314 16.35 -3.57 1.72
CA GLN A 314 15.68 -4.86 1.56
C GLN A 314 16.68 -6.03 1.57
N GLY A 315 17.76 -5.94 0.78
CA GLY A 315 18.82 -6.94 0.76
C GLY A 315 19.48 -7.10 2.14
N VAL A 316 19.74 -5.99 2.85
CA VAL A 316 20.28 -6.02 4.23
C VAL A 316 19.35 -6.79 5.17
N LEU A 317 18.05 -6.52 5.13
CA LEU A 317 17.07 -7.19 5.98
C LEU A 317 17.01 -8.69 5.67
N THR A 318 17.16 -9.10 4.40
CA THR A 318 17.29 -10.52 4.06
C THR A 318 18.57 -11.10 4.64
N MET A 319 19.71 -10.44 4.43
CA MET A 319 21.02 -10.91 4.90
C MET A 319 21.07 -11.08 6.42
N LYS A 320 20.35 -10.25 7.18
CA LYS A 320 20.25 -10.38 8.65
C LYS A 320 19.65 -11.70 9.12
N ASN A 321 18.86 -12.36 8.27
CA ASN A 321 18.29 -13.68 8.56
C ASN A 321 19.27 -14.82 8.22
N THR A 322 20.41 -14.53 7.58
CA THR A 322 21.41 -15.54 7.21
C THR A 322 22.43 -15.76 8.32
N HIS A 323 23.16 -16.88 8.27
CA HIS A 323 24.20 -17.24 9.23
C HIS A 323 25.52 -16.45 9.05
N PHE A 324 25.60 -15.55 8.06
CA PHE A 324 26.83 -14.81 7.76
C PHE A 324 27.14 -13.70 8.76
N GLU A 325 26.15 -13.26 9.54
CA GLU A 325 26.25 -12.17 10.53
C GLU A 325 27.15 -10.99 10.07
N PRO A 326 26.92 -10.39 8.88
CA PRO A 326 27.79 -9.35 8.38
C PRO A 326 27.81 -8.13 9.28
N ARG A 327 28.91 -7.38 9.25
CA ARG A 327 28.94 -6.02 9.80
C ARG A 327 28.27 -5.08 8.79
N TYR A 328 27.31 -4.29 9.25
CA TYR A 328 26.58 -3.36 8.40
C TYR A 328 27.08 -1.93 8.60
N ILE A 329 27.33 -1.23 7.48
CA ILE A 329 27.65 0.20 7.48
C ILE A 329 26.56 0.92 6.70
N LEU A 330 25.84 1.82 7.38
CA LEU A 330 24.87 2.71 6.77
C LEU A 330 25.57 4.00 6.31
N THR A 331 25.55 4.27 5.01
CA THR A 331 26.04 5.52 4.44
C THR A 331 24.89 6.51 4.30
N ILE A 332 24.98 7.66 4.96
CA ILE A 332 23.97 8.72 4.92
C ILE A 332 24.58 9.93 4.19
N PRO A 333 23.93 10.49 3.16
CA PRO A 333 24.44 11.66 2.47
C PRO A 333 24.42 12.88 3.40
N LEU A 334 25.53 13.63 3.43
CA LEU A 334 25.71 14.81 4.30
C LEU A 334 24.92 16.05 3.85
N THR A 335 24.41 16.08 2.62
CA THR A 335 23.69 17.24 2.05
C THR A 335 22.23 16.92 1.70
N PRO A 336 21.25 17.74 2.15
CA PRO A 336 19.82 17.52 1.90
C PRO A 336 19.40 17.54 0.41
N GLN A 337 20.21 18.12 -0.47
CA GLN A 337 19.90 18.22 -1.91
C GLN A 337 19.90 16.85 -2.61
N VAL A 338 20.55 15.84 -2.04
CA VAL A 338 20.50 14.45 -2.53
C VAL A 338 19.24 13.72 -2.02
N LEU A 339 18.66 14.16 -0.89
CA LEU A 339 17.43 13.60 -0.33
C LEU A 339 16.16 13.98 -1.11
N THR A 340 16.19 15.03 -1.92
CA THR A 340 15.05 15.42 -2.79
C THR A 340 14.71 14.38 -3.87
N TYR A 341 15.61 13.44 -4.17
CA TYR A 341 15.33 12.26 -5.01
C TYR A 341 14.77 11.06 -4.23
N VAL A 342 14.70 11.17 -2.90
CA VAL A 342 14.27 10.12 -1.96
C VAL A 342 13.04 10.62 -1.18
N HIS A 343 12.01 11.06 -1.90
CA HIS A 343 10.66 11.13 -1.34
C HIS A 343 10.09 9.71 -1.38
N ILE A 344 10.49 8.86 -0.44
CA ILE A 344 9.83 7.66 0.11
C ILE A 344 10.92 7.02 0.97
N MET A 345 10.90 7.30 2.27
CA MET A 345 11.22 6.37 3.35
C MET A 345 11.23 7.18 4.64
N ASP A 346 10.12 7.10 5.37
CA ASP A 346 10.09 7.39 6.80
C ASP A 346 11.11 6.47 7.49
N LEU A 347 12.32 6.98 7.69
CA LEU A 347 13.29 6.43 8.63
C LEU A 347 12.94 6.96 10.02
N THR A 348 11.89 6.40 10.62
CA THR A 348 11.79 6.36 12.10
C THR A 348 12.47 5.08 12.56
N LEU A 349 13.73 5.23 12.98
CA LEU A 349 14.40 4.27 13.88
C LEU A 349 13.74 4.29 15.26
#